data_AF-A0A1C4VVT6-F1
#
_entry.id   AF-A0A1C4VVT6-F1
#
_cell.length_a   1.000
_cell.length_b   1.000
_cell.length_c   1.000
_cell.angle_alpha   90.00
_cell.angle_beta   90.00
_cell.angle_gamma   90.00
#
_symmetry.space_group_name_H-M   'P 1'
#
loop_
_entity.id
_entity.type
_entity.pdbx_description
1 polymer ?
#
loop_
_entity_poly.entity_id
_entity_poly.type
_entity_poly.pdbx_seq_one_letter_code
_entity_poly.pdbx_strand_id
1 'polypeptide(L)'
;MSAAAVTTPAPSPLRRRALGIAAAVVAPLAIWAIGALAGVDYTVESPGQPATVIGAGGIVMIALVAALLGWAALALLERFAPRVARPVWISLAIVVTVLSFVPVLSVEATGGAKLALGATHVAVAVALIALLPRPRR
;
A
#
# COMPACT_ATOMS: atom_id res chain seq x y z
N MET A 1 -16.46 20.48 -41.71
CA MET A 1 -16.62 20.55 -40.24
C MET A 1 -15.48 19.76 -39.61
N SER A 2 -14.40 20.42 -39.18
CA SER A 2 -13.25 19.74 -38.55
C SER A 2 -13.54 19.52 -37.07
N ALA A 3 -13.61 18.27 -36.64
CA ALA A 3 -13.72 17.93 -35.23
C ALA A 3 -12.39 18.25 -34.54
N ALA A 4 -12.40 19.24 -33.65
CA ALA A 4 -11.27 19.51 -32.77
C ALA A 4 -11.13 18.32 -31.82
N ALA A 5 -10.01 17.59 -31.92
CA ALA A 5 -9.68 16.52 -31.00
C ALA A 5 -9.53 17.10 -29.59
N VAL A 6 -10.43 16.73 -28.68
CA VAL A 6 -10.33 17.06 -27.26
C VAL A 6 -9.14 16.28 -26.70
N THR A 7 -7.98 16.94 -26.60
CA THR A 7 -6.81 16.39 -25.94
C THR A 7 -7.05 16.44 -24.43
N THR A 8 -7.51 15.33 -23.86
CA THR A 8 -7.59 15.19 -22.40
C THR A 8 -6.15 15.29 -21.87
N PRO A 9 -5.82 16.26 -20.99
CA PRO A 9 -4.47 16.38 -20.46
C PRO A 9 -4.09 15.10 -19.73
N ALA A 10 -2.98 14.47 -20.11
CA ALA A 10 -2.46 13.34 -19.35
C ALA A 10 -2.18 13.80 -17.91
N PRO A 11 -2.63 13.05 -16.88
CA PRO A 11 -2.48 13.47 -15.49
C PRO A 11 -1.01 13.68 -15.15
N SER A 12 -0.72 14.75 -14.40
CA SER A 12 0.65 15.04 -13.96
C SER A 12 1.21 13.88 -13.13
N PRO A 13 2.52 13.60 -13.21
CA PRO A 13 3.13 12.50 -12.47
C PRO A 13 2.93 12.65 -10.95
N LEU A 14 2.84 13.89 -10.45
CA LEU A 14 2.56 14.19 -9.05
C LEU A 14 1.13 13.79 -8.65
N ARG A 15 0.13 14.12 -9.48
CA ARG A 15 -1.27 13.73 -9.23
C ARG A 15 -1.43 12.21 -9.17
N ARG A 16 -0.75 11.48 -10.04
CA ARG A 16 -0.81 10.01 -10.04
C ARG A 16 -0.18 9.39 -8.79
N ARG A 17 0.93 9.97 -8.32
CA ARG A 17 1.57 9.56 -7.06
C ARG A 17 0.69 9.86 -5.85
N ALA A 18 0.06 11.03 -5.82
CA ALA A 18 -0.91 11.38 -4.78
C ALA A 18 -2.09 10.40 -4.75
N LEU A 19 -2.62 10.02 -5.93
CA LEU A 19 -3.65 8.98 -6.03
C LEU A 19 -3.15 7.61 -5.56
N GLY A 20 -1.90 7.26 -5.86
CA GLY A 20 -1.29 6.03 -5.36
C GLY A 20 -1.19 5.98 -3.85
N ILE A 21 -0.75 7.07 -3.22
CA ILE A 21 -0.68 7.20 -1.76
C ILE A 21 -2.08 7.17 -1.15
N ALA A 22 -3.03 7.92 -1.72
CA ALA A 22 -4.41 7.92 -1.25
C ALA A 22 -5.05 6.52 -1.34
N ALA A 23 -4.88 5.81 -2.45
CA ALA A 23 -5.37 4.44 -2.62
C ALA A 23 -4.71 3.48 -1.62
N ALA A 24 -3.41 3.64 -1.37
CA ALA A 24 -2.67 2.84 -0.39
C ALA A 24 -3.12 3.07 1.05
N VAL A 25 -3.83 4.17 1.36
CA VAL A 25 -4.39 4.42 2.70
C VAL A 25 -5.87 4.04 2.77
N VAL A 26 -6.66 4.47 1.78
CA VAL A 26 -8.12 4.29 1.76
C VAL A 26 -8.50 2.81 1.61
N ALA A 27 -7.81 2.04 0.77
CA ALA A 27 -8.16 0.64 0.57
C ALA A 27 -7.92 -0.22 1.83
N PRO A 28 -6.75 -0.14 2.52
CA PRO A 28 -6.57 -0.79 3.82
C PRO A 28 -7.60 -0.38 4.87
N LEU A 29 -7.91 0.92 4.95
CA LEU A 29 -8.89 1.42 5.91
C LEU A 29 -10.28 0.84 5.63
N ALA A 30 -10.68 0.75 4.36
CA ALA A 30 -11.94 0.14 3.96
C ALA A 30 -11.99 -1.36 4.30
N ILE A 31 -10.90 -2.11 4.05
CA ILE A 31 -10.80 -3.52 4.41
C ILE A 31 -10.95 -3.71 5.92
N TRP A 32 -10.23 -2.91 6.72
CA TRP A 32 -10.34 -2.91 8.17
C TRP A 32 -11.76 -2.58 8.63
N ALA A 33 -12.39 -1.55 8.05
CA ALA A 33 -13.74 -1.14 8.43
C ALA A 33 -14.78 -2.23 8.13
N ILE A 34 -14.68 -2.89 6.98
CA ILE A 34 -15.56 -4.02 6.62
C ILE A 34 -15.42 -5.16 7.63
N GLY A 35 -14.19 -5.53 8.01
CA GLY A 35 -13.99 -6.57 9.02
C GLY A 35 -14.51 -6.16 10.39
N ALA A 36 -14.29 -4.91 10.80
CA ALA A 36 -14.78 -4.40 12.08
C ALA A 36 -16.32 -4.42 12.15
N LEU A 37 -16.99 -4.00 11.06
CA LEU A 37 -18.46 -4.08 10.94
C LEU A 37 -18.97 -5.53 10.89
N ALA A 38 -18.16 -6.47 10.43
CA ALA A 38 -18.45 -7.90 10.44
C ALA A 38 -18.12 -8.59 11.78
N GLY A 39 -17.65 -7.84 12.79
CA GLY A 39 -17.34 -8.37 14.12
C GLY A 39 -15.96 -9.04 14.23
N VAL A 40 -15.03 -8.74 13.32
CA VAL A 40 -13.64 -9.23 13.43
C VAL A 40 -12.97 -8.62 14.65
N ASP A 41 -12.44 -9.46 15.53
CA ASP A 41 -11.58 -9.05 16.63
C ASP A 41 -10.14 -8.85 16.13
N TYR A 42 -9.72 -7.59 16.06
CA TYR A 42 -8.39 -7.13 15.67
C TYR A 42 -7.38 -7.05 16.81
N THR A 43 -7.65 -7.74 17.92
CA THR A 43 -6.65 -7.98 18.96
C THR A 43 -5.56 -8.88 18.39
N VAL A 44 -4.32 -8.40 18.46
CA VAL A 44 -3.13 -9.15 18.07
C VAL A 44 -2.19 -9.27 19.26
N GLU A 45 -1.64 -10.45 19.45
CA GLU A 45 -0.65 -10.71 20.49
C GLU A 45 0.66 -11.11 19.83
N SER A 46 1.69 -10.31 20.07
CA SER A 46 3.04 -10.57 19.56
C SER A 46 3.86 -11.28 20.63
N PRO A 47 4.79 -12.18 20.26
CA PRO A 47 5.62 -12.88 21.23
C PRO A 47 6.34 -11.92 22.19
N GLY A 48 6.09 -12.08 23.49
CA GLY A 48 6.71 -11.28 24.55
C GLY A 48 6.17 -9.84 24.67
N GLN A 49 5.04 -9.52 24.05
CA GLN A 49 4.40 -8.20 24.11
C GLN A 49 2.93 -8.33 24.54
N PRO A 50 2.36 -7.29 25.19
CA PRO A 50 0.95 -7.30 25.55
C PRO A 50 0.06 -7.29 24.29
N ALA A 51 -1.10 -7.93 24.41
CA ALA A 51 -2.15 -7.89 23.41
C ALA A 51 -2.51 -6.43 23.06
N THR A 52 -2.60 -6.14 21.76
CA THR A 52 -2.85 -4.80 21.24
C THR A 52 -3.98 -4.85 20.22
N VAL A 53 -4.92 -3.92 20.32
CA VAL A 53 -6.00 -3.78 19.34
C VAL A 53 -5.53 -2.92 18.17
N ILE A 54 -5.55 -3.48 16.95
CA ILE A 54 -5.25 -2.73 15.73
C ILE A 54 -6.47 -1.89 15.34
N GLY A 55 -6.45 -0.60 15.68
CA GLY A 55 -7.50 0.35 15.31
C GLY A 55 -7.26 1.06 13.98
N ALA A 56 -8.29 1.77 13.49
CA ALA A 56 -8.24 2.57 12.26
C ALA A 56 -7.04 3.53 12.20
N GLY A 57 -6.72 4.20 13.31
CA GLY A 57 -5.59 5.13 13.37
C GLY A 57 -4.26 4.46 13.09
N GLY A 58 -4.05 3.24 13.60
CA GLY A 58 -2.86 2.44 13.33
C GLY A 58 -2.75 2.07 11.85
N ILE A 59 -3.85 1.60 11.24
CA ILE A 59 -3.92 1.27 9.81
C ILE A 59 -3.56 2.48 8.95
N VAL A 60 -4.19 3.63 9.21
CA VAL A 60 -3.95 4.86 8.43
C VAL A 60 -2.49 5.31 8.56
N MET A 61 -1.96 5.36 9.78
CA MET A 61 -0.60 5.82 10.03
C MET A 61 0.45 4.92 9.36
N ILE A 62 0.35 3.60 9.55
CA ILE A 62 1.31 2.65 8.98
C ILE A 62 1.23 2.65 7.46
N ALA A 63 0.01 2.63 6.89
CA ALA A 63 -0.18 2.65 5.45
C ALA A 63 0.36 3.93 4.81
N LEU A 64 0.14 5.09 5.45
CA LEU A 64 0.65 6.38 4.99
C LEU A 64 2.18 6.42 5.03
N VAL A 65 2.79 6.00 6.14
CA VAL A 65 4.26 5.93 6.27
C VAL A 65 4.85 5.01 5.20
N ALA A 66 4.28 3.81 5.03
CA ALA A 66 4.73 2.87 4.00
C ALA A 66 4.61 3.44 2.59
N ALA A 67 3.51 4.13 2.28
CA ALA A 67 3.29 4.76 0.98
C ALA A 67 4.28 5.90 0.71
N LEU A 68 4.57 6.73 1.71
CA LEU A 68 5.55 7.82 1.61
C LEU A 68 6.98 7.30 1.47
N LEU A 69 7.35 6.26 2.22
CA LEU A 69 8.64 5.60 2.08
C LEU A 69 8.78 4.94 0.70
N GLY A 70 7.74 4.26 0.22
CA GLY A 70 7.72 3.69 -1.11
C GLY A 70 7.88 4.75 -2.20
N TRP A 71 7.19 5.89 -2.06
CA TRP A 71 7.33 7.01 -2.97
C TRP A 71 8.76 7.59 -2.95
N ALA A 72 9.34 7.81 -1.76
CA ALA A 72 10.70 8.32 -1.60
C ALA A 72 11.74 7.37 -2.20
N ALA A 73 11.62 6.06 -1.96
CA ALA A 73 12.49 5.04 -2.52
C ALA A 73 12.42 5.04 -4.05
N LEU A 74 11.23 5.09 -4.65
CA LEU A 74 11.08 5.18 -6.09
C LEU A 74 11.67 6.48 -6.64
N ALA A 75 11.43 7.61 -5.98
CA ALA A 75 11.98 8.90 -6.41
C ALA A 75 13.52 8.89 -6.41
N LEU A 76 14.12 8.21 -5.43
CA LEU A 76 15.57 8.02 -5.34
C LEU A 76 16.08 7.14 -6.49
N LEU A 77 15.42 6.01 -6.74
CA LEU A 77 15.74 5.10 -7.86
C LEU A 77 15.65 5.82 -9.21
N GLU A 78 14.60 6.61 -9.43
CA GLU A 78 14.46 7.39 -10.66
C GLU A 78 15.51 8.48 -10.81
N ARG A 79 15.98 9.07 -9.70
CA ARG A 79 17.03 10.12 -9.71
C ARG A 79 18.41 9.54 -10.02
N PHE A 80 18.76 8.40 -9.44
CA PHE A 80 20.12 7.86 -9.48
C PHE A 80 20.31 6.70 -10.48
N ALA A 81 19.26 5.95 -10.79
CA ALA A 81 19.34 4.76 -11.64
C ALA A 81 18.11 4.62 -12.57
N PRO A 82 17.80 5.64 -13.40
CA PRO A 82 16.53 5.70 -14.15
C PRO A 82 16.29 4.51 -15.08
N ARG A 83 17.36 3.92 -15.64
CA ARG A 83 17.28 2.76 -16.55
C ARG A 83 16.76 1.49 -15.88
N VAL A 84 17.04 1.32 -14.58
CA VAL A 84 16.66 0.11 -13.80
C VAL A 84 15.63 0.41 -12.71
N ALA A 85 15.19 1.66 -12.57
CA ALA A 85 14.29 2.10 -11.52
C ALA A 85 13.01 1.24 -11.44
N ARG A 86 12.34 0.98 -12.57
CA ARG A 86 11.08 0.21 -12.59
C ARG A 86 11.25 -1.26 -12.16
N PRO A 87 12.16 -2.07 -12.76
CA PRO A 87 12.32 -3.45 -12.32
C PRO A 87 12.79 -3.54 -10.86
N VAL A 88 13.75 -2.71 -10.43
CA VAL A 88 14.23 -2.71 -9.04
C VAL A 88 13.12 -2.32 -8.07
N TRP A 89 12.31 -1.31 -8.40
CA TRP A 89 11.14 -0.93 -7.61
C TRP A 89 10.14 -2.08 -7.44
N ILE A 90 9.78 -2.76 -8.52
CA ILE A 90 8.81 -3.87 -8.45
C ILE A 90 9.38 -5.01 -7.58
N SER A 91 10.65 -5.37 -7.78
CA SER A 91 11.32 -6.37 -6.94
C SER A 91 11.32 -5.97 -5.47
N LEU A 92 11.65 -4.71 -5.17
CA LEU A 92 11.66 -4.19 -3.81
C LEU A 92 10.26 -4.24 -3.18
N ALA A 93 9.24 -3.79 -3.91
CA ALA A 93 7.85 -3.82 -3.44
C ALA A 93 7.38 -5.26 -3.15
N ILE A 94 7.73 -6.22 -4.01
CA ILE A 94 7.41 -7.64 -3.80
C ILE A 94 8.13 -8.17 -2.56
N VAL A 95 9.44 -7.94 -2.43
CA VAL A 95 10.23 -8.41 -1.28
C VAL A 95 9.68 -7.83 0.02
N VAL A 96 9.44 -6.52 0.07
CA VAL A 96 8.87 -5.86 1.26
C VAL A 96 7.48 -6.41 1.58
N THR A 97 6.65 -6.67 0.57
CA THR A 97 5.33 -7.27 0.77
C THR A 97 5.45 -8.66 1.40
N VAL A 98 6.30 -9.53 0.84
CA VAL A 98 6.54 -10.88 1.40
C VAL A 98 7.05 -10.81 2.84
N LEU A 99 8.02 -9.92 3.11
CA LEU A 99 8.54 -9.72 4.46
C LEU A 99 7.46 -9.18 5.42
N SER A 100 6.53 -8.36 4.93
CA SER A 100 5.44 -7.83 5.74
C SER A 100 4.40 -8.87 6.18
N PHE A 101 4.37 -10.04 5.52
CA PHE A 101 3.55 -11.17 5.98
C PHE A 101 4.15 -11.91 7.17
N VAL A 102 5.47 -11.77 7.44
CA VAL A 102 6.10 -12.45 8.58
C VAL A 102 5.42 -12.11 9.91
N PRO A 103 5.20 -10.82 10.26
CA PRO A 103 4.42 -10.46 11.44
C PRO A 103 3.00 -11.04 11.44
N VAL A 104 2.29 -10.99 10.32
CA VAL A 104 0.90 -11.48 10.22
C VAL A 104 0.80 -12.98 10.53
N LEU A 105 1.82 -13.74 10.13
CA LEU A 105 1.89 -15.17 10.38
C LEU A 105 2.39 -15.50 11.79
N SER A 106 3.21 -14.64 12.40
CA SER A 106 3.81 -14.88 13.71
C SER A 106 2.96 -14.45 14.90
N VAL A 107 2.04 -13.50 14.72
CA VAL A 107 1.16 -13.04 15.81
C VAL A 107 0.01 -14.01 16.07
N GLU A 108 -0.43 -14.09 17.31
CA GLU A 108 -1.71 -14.70 17.65
C GLU A 108 -2.82 -13.68 17.40
N ALA A 109 -3.83 -14.10 16.63
CA ALA A 109 -4.97 -13.28 16.23
C ALA A 109 -6.06 -14.20 15.66
N THR A 110 -7.30 -13.71 15.62
CA THR A 110 -8.40 -14.44 14.97
C THR A 110 -8.11 -14.67 13.48
N GLY A 111 -8.67 -15.73 12.89
CA GLY A 111 -8.55 -16.00 11.46
C GLY A 111 -9.06 -14.85 10.60
N GLY A 112 -10.16 -14.21 11.02
CA GLY A 112 -10.70 -13.01 10.38
C GLY A 112 -9.72 -11.83 10.40
N ALA A 113 -9.05 -11.59 11.52
CA ALA A 113 -8.03 -10.54 11.62
C ALA A 113 -6.82 -10.83 10.74
N LYS A 114 -6.30 -12.06 10.73
CA LYS A 114 -5.18 -12.43 9.85
C LYS A 114 -5.51 -12.24 8.38
N LEU A 115 -6.72 -12.64 7.96
CA LEU A 115 -7.19 -12.46 6.59
C LEU A 115 -7.30 -10.97 6.23
N ALA A 116 -7.96 -10.18 7.08
CA ALA A 116 -8.13 -8.75 6.83
C ALA A 116 -6.79 -8.01 6.83
N LEU A 117 -5.91 -8.25 7.81
CA LEU A 117 -4.57 -7.66 7.87
C LEU A 117 -3.73 -8.07 6.66
N GLY A 118 -3.70 -9.36 6.30
CA GLY A 118 -3.05 -9.83 5.08
C GLY A 118 -3.57 -9.12 3.82
N ALA A 119 -4.89 -8.94 3.70
CA ALA A 119 -5.49 -8.20 2.61
C ALA A 119 -5.07 -6.72 2.58
N THR A 120 -4.87 -6.08 3.75
CA THR A 120 -4.34 -4.71 3.80
C THR A 120 -2.93 -4.62 3.20
N HIS A 121 -2.05 -5.58 3.48
CA HIS A 121 -0.70 -5.61 2.91
C HIS A 121 -0.74 -5.72 1.38
N VAL A 122 -1.60 -6.59 0.86
CA VAL A 122 -1.80 -6.73 -0.59
C VAL A 122 -2.36 -5.44 -1.19
N ALA A 123 -3.35 -4.82 -0.56
CA ALA A 123 -3.96 -3.59 -1.05
C ALA A 123 -2.94 -2.44 -1.16
N VAL A 124 -2.10 -2.26 -0.13
CA VAL A 124 -0.98 -1.32 -0.18
C VAL A 124 -0.04 -1.65 -1.34
N ALA A 125 0.42 -2.91 -1.44
CA ALA A 125 1.36 -3.33 -2.47
C ALA A 125 0.83 -3.07 -3.89
N VAL A 126 -0.42 -3.44 -4.15
CA VAL A 126 -1.09 -3.24 -5.44
C VAL A 126 -1.19 -1.75 -5.76
N ALA A 127 -1.64 -0.92 -4.82
CA ALA A 127 -1.74 0.52 -5.02
C ALA A 127 -0.37 1.13 -5.37
N LEU A 128 0.67 0.76 -4.62
CA LEU A 128 2.03 1.27 -4.84
C LEU A 128 2.63 0.78 -6.17
N ILE A 129 2.53 -0.50 -6.50
CA ILE A 129 3.08 -1.06 -7.74
C ILE A 129 2.36 -0.49 -8.97
N ALA A 130 1.04 -0.33 -8.91
CA ALA A 130 0.25 0.14 -10.04
C ALA A 130 0.40 1.64 -10.28
N LEU A 131 0.41 2.46 -9.22
CA LEU A 131 0.18 3.91 -9.34
C LEU A 131 1.42 4.78 -9.13
N LEU A 132 2.50 4.29 -8.51
CA LEU A 132 3.72 5.08 -8.32
C LEU A 132 4.62 5.16 -9.57
N PRO A 133 4.96 4.05 -10.27
CA PRO A 133 5.84 4.08 -11.43
C PRO A 133 5.25 4.82 -12.61
N ARG A 134 6.06 5.61 -13.33
CA ARG A 134 5.61 6.22 -14.59
C ARG A 134 5.18 5.14 -15.61
N PRO A 135 4.07 5.33 -16.34
CA PRO A 135 3.72 4.47 -17.47
C PRO A 135 4.84 4.46 -18.51
N ARG A 136 5.09 3.31 -19.13
CA ARG A 136 5.93 3.24 -20.33
C ARG A 136 5.16 3.97 -21.44
N ARG A 137 5.74 5.05 -21.97
CA ARG A 137 5.25 5.72 -23.18
C ARG A 137 5.61 4.88 -24.39
#